data_AF-A0A958TNR3-F1
#
_entry.id   AF-A0A958TNR3-F1
#
_cell.length_a   1.000
_cell.length_b   1.000
_cell.length_c   1.000
_cell.angle_alpha   90.00
_cell.angle_beta   90.00
_cell.angle_gamma   90.00
#
_symmetry.space_group_name_H-M   'P 1'
#
loop_
_entity.id
_entity.type
_entity.pdbx_description
1 polymer ?
#
loop_
_entity_poly.entity_id
_entity_poly.type
_entity_poly.pdbx_seq_one_letter_code
_entity_poly.pdbx_strand_id
1 'polypeptide(L)'
;MIISLDFDNTFTADREFWLEFIELARKYQHTVVCVTSRLDKLSNREELNFSLPSYVEKFFCGDIPKEAYMRALNRKVDIWIDDTPEAIPENIFRIS
;
A
#
# COMPACT_ATOMS: atom_id res chain seq x y z
N MET A 1 -11.16 -4.82 8.05
CA MET A 1 -10.17 -3.72 8.15
C MET A 1 -9.48 -3.55 6.81
N ILE A 2 -8.95 -2.37 6.53
CA ILE A 2 -8.08 -2.08 5.39
C ILE A 2 -6.63 -2.17 5.85
N ILE A 3 -5.87 -3.07 5.22
CA ILE A 3 -4.45 -3.26 5.46
C ILE A 3 -3.70 -2.75 4.23
N SER A 4 -2.84 -1.75 4.42
CA SER A 4 -1.95 -1.27 3.37
C SER A 4 -0.69 -2.13 3.33
N LEU A 5 -0.29 -2.55 2.14
CA LEU A 5 0.96 -3.23 1.87
C LEU A 5 1.81 -2.39 0.90
N ASP A 6 3.02 -2.02 1.28
CA ASP A 6 3.97 -1.41 0.36
C ASP A 6 4.49 -2.43 -0.69
N PHE A 7 4.90 -1.92 -1.85
CA PHE A 7 5.41 -2.74 -2.93
C PHE A 7 6.92 -3.00 -2.82
N ASP A 8 7.74 -1.97 -2.83
CA ASP A 8 9.18 -2.07 -3.03
C ASP A 8 9.88 -2.38 -1.70
N ASN A 9 10.70 -3.43 -1.65
CA ASN A 9 11.36 -3.93 -0.42
C ASN A 9 10.42 -4.44 0.68
N THR A 10 9.11 -4.22 0.57
CA THR A 10 8.09 -4.91 1.36
C THR A 10 7.54 -6.12 0.60
N PHE A 11 6.61 -5.94 -0.35
CA PHE A 11 6.08 -7.04 -1.16
C PHE A 11 7.18 -7.75 -1.96
N THR A 12 8.11 -7.00 -2.55
CA THR A 12 9.18 -7.60 -3.37
C THR A 12 10.25 -8.34 -2.57
N ALA A 13 10.34 -8.15 -1.26
CA ALA A 13 11.29 -8.88 -0.41
C ALA A 13 10.92 -10.36 -0.26
N ASP A 14 9.63 -10.69 -0.26
CA ASP A 14 9.14 -12.07 -0.26
C ASP A 14 7.74 -12.17 -0.89
N ARG A 15 7.70 -12.29 -2.22
CA ARG A 15 6.43 -12.26 -2.97
C ARG A 15 5.51 -13.41 -2.60
N GLU A 16 6.05 -14.61 -2.38
CA GLU A 16 5.25 -15.80 -2.10
C GLU A 16 4.57 -15.65 -0.73
N PHE A 17 5.32 -15.26 0.30
CA PHE A 17 4.77 -14.98 1.62
C PHE A 17 3.66 -13.94 1.58
N TRP A 18 3.87 -12.82 0.89
CA TRP A 18 2.88 -11.74 0.84
C TRP A 18 1.64 -12.09 0.02
N LEU A 19 1.77 -12.93 -1.02
CA LEU A 19 0.62 -13.48 -1.73
C LEU A 19 -0.23 -14.38 -0.82
N GLU A 20 0.41 -15.24 -0.02
CA GLU A 20 -0.31 -16.05 0.97
C GLU A 20 -0.96 -15.18 2.05
N PHE A 21 -0.27 -14.13 2.51
CA PHE A 21 -0.84 -13.16 3.44
C PHE A 21 -2.08 -12.46 2.87
N ILE A 22 -2.05 -12.05 1.60
CA ILE A 22 -3.21 -11.41 0.93
C ILE A 22 -4.42 -12.35 0.92
N GLU A 23 -4.22 -13.62 0.55
CA GLU A 23 -5.30 -14.62 0.55
C GLU A 23 -5.80 -14.92 1.96
N LEU A 24 -4.91 -14.97 2.96
CA LEU A 24 -5.26 -15.17 4.36
C LEU A 24 -6.08 -14.00 4.91
N ALA A 25 -5.63 -12.76 4.67
CA ALA A 25 -6.35 -11.56 5.06
C ALA A 25 -7.75 -11.54 4.45
N ARG A 26 -7.87 -11.85 3.15
CA ARG A 26 -9.15 -11.97 2.44
C ARG A 26 -10.05 -13.05 3.05
N LYS A 27 -9.51 -14.23 3.36
CA LYS A 27 -10.23 -15.34 4.02
C LYS A 27 -10.86 -14.90 5.34
N TYR A 28 -10.20 -14.01 6.09
CA TYR A 28 -10.70 -13.42 7.34
C TYR A 28 -11.42 -12.07 7.15
N GLN A 29 -11.92 -11.80 5.94
CA GLN A 29 -12.72 -10.60 5.62
C GLN A 29 -11.97 -9.29 5.89
N HIS A 30 -10.66 -9.28 5.64
CA HIS A 30 -9.85 -8.07 5.57
C HIS A 30 -9.58 -7.71 4.11
N THR A 31 -9.42 -6.42 3.84
CA THR A 31 -9.10 -5.90 2.51
C THR A 31 -7.64 -5.49 2.51
N VAL A 32 -6.84 -6.11 1.64
CA VAL A 32 -5.47 -5.65 1.38
C VAL A 32 -5.48 -4.71 0.18
N VAL A 33 -4.83 -3.56 0.33
CA VAL A 33 -4.57 -2.61 -0.74
C VAL A 33 -3.06 -2.40 -0.87
N CYS A 34 -2.58 -2.20 -2.09
CA CYS A 34 -1.18 -1.84 -2.33
C CYS A 34 -1.05 -0.32 -2.34
N VAL A 35 -0.21 0.24 -1.47
CA VAL A 35 0.10 1.69 -1.47
C VAL A 35 1.60 1.86 -1.64
N THR A 36 2.01 2.36 -2.81
CA THR A 36 3.41 2.48 -3.21
C THR A 36 3.80 3.94 -3.44
N SER A 37 5.05 4.28 -3.13
CA SER A 37 5.67 5.57 -3.47
C SER A 37 6.07 5.68 -4.95
N ARG A 38 5.79 4.65 -5.77
CA ARG A 38 5.95 4.75 -7.22
C ARG A 38 5.02 5.80 -7.81
N LEU A 39 5.50 6.48 -8.84
CA LEU A 39 4.66 7.35 -9.68
C LEU A 39 3.68 6.53 -10.51
N ASP A 40 2.53 7.13 -10.81
CA ASP A 40 1.48 6.52 -11.61
C ASP A 40 1.80 6.52 -13.12
N LYS A 41 2.73 5.64 -13.51
CA LYS A 41 3.21 5.45 -14.90
C LYS A 41 2.71 4.12 -15.44
N LEU A 42 2.53 4.03 -16.76
CA LEU A 42 2.05 2.80 -17.43
C LEU A 42 2.87 1.57 -17.04
N SER A 43 4.20 1.66 -17.11
CA SER A 43 5.10 0.55 -16.74
C SER A 43 4.91 0.08 -15.30
N ASN A 44 4.70 1.02 -14.37
CA ASN A 44 4.49 0.69 -12.96
C ASN A 44 3.12 0.02 -12.75
N ARG A 45 2.08 0.50 -13.43
CA ARG A 45 0.75 -0.15 -13.41
C ARG A 45 0.83 -1.57 -13.93
N GLU A 46 1.50 -1.79 -15.06
CA GLU A 46 1.65 -3.11 -15.67
C GLU A 46 2.37 -4.09 -14.74
N GLU A 47 3.48 -3.66 -14.13
CA GLU A 47 4.23 -4.49 -13.18
C GLU A 47 3.39 -4.86 -11.94
N LEU A 48 2.70 -3.89 -11.33
CA LEU A 48 1.86 -4.16 -10.16
C LEU A 48 0.64 -5.01 -10.51
N ASN A 49 0.06 -4.84 -11.70
CA ASN A 49 -1.04 -5.67 -12.17
C ASN A 49 -0.62 -7.10 -12.48
N PHE A 50 0.62 -7.30 -12.92
CA PHE A 50 1.19 -8.63 -13.13
C PHE A 50 1.54 -9.31 -11.80
N SER A 51 2.04 -8.53 -10.84
CA SER A 51 2.58 -9.06 -9.58
C SER A 51 1.53 -9.33 -8.50
N LEU A 52 0.42 -8.58 -8.50
CA LEU A 52 -0.60 -8.63 -7.45
C LEU A 52 -1.93 -9.14 -8.02
N PRO A 53 -2.76 -9.83 -7.21
CA PRO A 53 -4.09 -10.23 -7.63
C PRO A 53 -4.92 -9.06 -8.16
N SER A 54 -5.78 -9.33 -9.14
CA SER A 54 -6.57 -8.29 -9.81
C SER A 54 -7.52 -7.55 -8.86
N TYR A 55 -7.94 -8.19 -7.77
CA TYR A 55 -8.84 -7.62 -6.77
C TYR A 55 -8.14 -6.74 -5.72
N VAL A 56 -6.80 -6.71 -5.68
CA VAL A 56 -6.05 -5.78 -4.83
C VAL A 56 -6.06 -4.41 -5.50
N GLU A 57 -6.64 -3.40 -4.84
CA GLU A 57 -6.56 -2.00 -5.30
C GLU A 57 -5.11 -1.49 -5.19
N LYS A 58 -4.65 -0.69 -6.16
CA LYS A 58 -3.30 -0.14 -6.21
C LYS A 58 -3.34 1.39 -6.16
N PHE A 59 -2.59 1.97 -5.25
CA PHE A 59 -2.50 3.41 -5.00
C PHE A 59 -1.07 3.88 -5.19
N PHE A 60 -0.88 4.86 -6.07
CA PHE A 60 0.42 5.43 -6.44
C PHE A 60 0.53 6.83 -5.82
N CYS A 61 1.16 6.92 -4.65
CA CYS A 61 1.24 8.17 -3.89
C CYS A 61 2.41 9.07 -4.32
N GLY A 62 3.39 8.54 -5.06
CA GLY A 62 4.59 9.29 -5.43
C GLY A 62 5.33 9.80 -4.18
N ASP A 63 5.62 11.11 -4.17
CA ASP A 63 6.32 11.78 -3.06
C ASP A 63 5.38 12.27 -1.94
N ILE A 64 4.08 11.96 -2.00
CA ILE A 64 3.12 12.35 -0.97
C ILE A 64 3.14 11.29 0.15
N PRO A 65 3.19 11.68 1.43
CA PRO A 65 3.06 10.73 2.54
C PRO A 65 1.83 9.85 2.39
N LYS A 66 1.99 8.54 2.59
CA LYS A 66 0.95 7.56 2.23
C LYS A 66 -0.36 7.79 2.97
N GLU A 67 -0.29 8.15 4.25
CA GLU A 67 -1.47 8.46 5.05
C GLU A 67 -2.21 9.70 4.51
N ALA A 68 -1.48 10.76 4.16
CA ALA A 68 -2.05 11.98 3.59
C ALA A 68 -2.76 11.69 2.25
N TYR A 69 -2.10 10.91 1.38
CA TYR A 69 -2.65 10.49 0.09
C TYR A 69 -3.95 9.68 0.25
N MET A 70 -3.93 8.63 1.08
CA MET A 70 -5.09 7.77 1.30
C MET A 70 -6.25 8.53 1.95
N ARG A 71 -5.95 9.42 2.91
CA ARG A 71 -6.96 10.29 3.54
C ARG A 71 -7.61 11.23 2.52
N ALA A 72 -6.85 11.81 1.59
CA ALA A 72 -7.41 12.65 0.52
C ALA A 72 -8.39 11.91 -0.40
N LEU A 73 -8.25 10.58 -0.50
CA LEU A 73 -9.17 9.69 -1.22
C LEU A 73 -10.34 9.18 -0.35
N ASN A 74 -10.50 9.70 0.87
CA ASN A 74 -11.45 9.20 1.87
C ASN A 74 -11.28 7.69 2.16
N ARG A 75 -10.06 7.18 2.06
CA ARG A 75 -9.70 5.81 2.41
C ARG A 75 -8.96 5.81 3.75
N LYS A 76 -9.61 5.28 4.78
CA LYS A 76 -8.96 5.05 6.08
C LYS A 76 -8.26 3.69 6.07
N VAL A 77 -6.94 3.70 6.22
CA VAL A 77 -6.13 2.49 6.43
C VAL A 77 -6.08 2.20 7.93
N ASP A 78 -6.30 0.94 8.32
CA ASP A 78 -6.30 0.52 9.73
C ASP A 78 -4.91 0.01 10.16
N ILE A 79 -4.20 -0.69 9.27
CA ILE A 79 -2.86 -1.25 9.50
C ILE A 79 -1.97 -0.94 8.30
N TRP A 80 -0.74 -0.52 8.55
CA TRP A 80 0.29 -0.27 7.54
C TRP A 80 1.40 -1.31 7.65
N ILE A 81 1.79 -1.87 6.52
CA ILE A 81 2.94 -2.77 6.38
C ILE A 81 3.87 -2.14 5.34
N ASP A 82 5.03 -1.69 5.81
CA ASP A 82 5.98 -0.90 5.05
C ASP A 82 7.37 -1.06 5.70
N ASP A 83 8.40 -1.30 4.89
CA ASP A 83 9.79 -1.35 5.35
C ASP A 83 10.35 0.05 5.65
N THR A 84 9.67 1.10 5.19
CA THR A 84 10.01 2.51 5.42
C THR A 84 8.90 3.21 6.22
N PRO A 85 8.80 3.01 7.55
CA PRO A 85 7.74 3.58 8.37
C PRO A 85 7.57 5.10 8.24
N GLU A 86 8.65 5.83 7.98
CA GLU A 86 8.67 7.28 7.79
C GLU A 86 7.97 7.75 6.51
N ALA A 87 7.72 6.87 5.53
CA ALA A 87 6.94 7.18 4.33
C ALA A 87 5.43 7.27 4.60
N ILE A 88 4.97 6.75 5.75
CA ILE A 88 3.55 6.65 6.09
C ILE A 88 2.98 7.97 6.63
N PRO A 89 3.46 8.49 7.78
CA PRO A 89 2.74 9.53 8.50
C PRO A 89 2.77 10.86 7.75
N GLU A 90 1.64 11.56 7.76
CA GLU A 90 1.66 12.98 7.45
C GLU A 90 2.36 13.70 8.62
N ASN A 91 3.57 14.22 8.38
CA ASN A 91 4.26 15.06 9.36
C ASN A 91 3.54 16.41 9.48
N ILE A 92 2.46 16.44 10.26
CA ILE A 92 1.86 17.67 10.74
C ILE A 92 2.69 18.13 11.95
N PHE A 93 3.79 18.85 11.72
CA PHE A 93 4.31 19.74 12.75
C PHE A 93 3.27 20.84 13.00
N ARG A 94 2.27 20.54 13.83
CA ARG A 94 1.42 21.56 14.45
C ARG A 94 2.28 22.26 15.49
N ILE A 95 2.93 23.34 15.09
CA ILE A 95 3.33 24.37 16.04
C ILE A 95 2.01 25.02 16.48
N SER A 96 1.50 24.57 17.63
CA SER A 96 0.45 25.27 18.37
C SER A 96 1.06 26.37 19.22
#